data_AF-A0A952GWY8-F1
#
_entry.id   AF-A0A952GWY8-F1
#
_cell.length_a   1.000
_cell.length_b   1.000
_cell.length_c   1.000
_cell.angle_alpha   90.00
_cell.angle_beta   90.00
_cell.angle_gamma   90.00
#
_symmetry.space_group_name_H-M   'P 1'
#
loop_
_entity.id
_entity.type
_entity.pdbx_description
1 polymer ?
#
loop_
_entity_poly.entity_id
_entity_poly.type
_entity_poly.pdbx_seq_one_letter_code
_entity_poly.pdbx_strand_id
1 'polypeptide(L)'
;MLDKQEIIECLTRFSRGMDRFDRDTYLSAFHEDAEMAAGPFVGSARDCWEWAKPMHETYQIATHHDLLNVTIDLDGDVAHSECYYMFVARNRDESVWLAGGRYIDRLERRDGAWKIALRTNAIEWACNPPAMPLPFADVPDIYGNGAPARDRSDPSYQRPLVNRRKPSNPSA
;
A
#
# COMPACT_ATOMS: atom_id res chain seq x y z
N MET A 1 -15.96 16.21 -8.50
CA MET A 1 -14.59 16.26 -7.94
C MET A 1 -14.48 15.41 -6.68
N LEU A 2 -15.48 15.40 -5.78
CA LEU A 2 -15.48 14.55 -4.58
C LEU A 2 -15.37 13.04 -4.92
N ASP A 3 -16.15 12.53 -5.89
CA ASP A 3 -16.09 11.10 -6.26
C ASP A 3 -14.70 10.63 -6.67
N LYS A 4 -13.99 11.42 -7.49
CA LYS A 4 -12.62 11.07 -7.91
C LYS A 4 -11.66 11.05 -6.72
N GLN A 5 -11.82 11.95 -5.75
CA GLN A 5 -11.02 11.94 -4.53
C GLN A 5 -11.34 10.71 -3.65
N GLU A 6 -12.61 10.37 -3.48
CA GLU A 6 -13.05 9.17 -2.75
C GLU A 6 -12.51 7.88 -3.40
N ILE A 7 -12.48 7.83 -4.74
CA ILE A 7 -11.85 6.74 -5.48
C ILE A 7 -10.35 6.69 -5.19
N ILE A 8 -9.61 7.80 -5.27
CA ILE A 8 -8.17 7.82 -4.96
C ILE A 8 -7.90 7.35 -3.52
N GLU A 9 -8.71 7.79 -2.56
CA GLU A 9 -8.62 7.34 -1.17
C GLU A 9 -8.92 5.85 -1.04
N CYS A 10 -9.91 5.35 -1.78
CA CYS A 10 -10.22 3.92 -1.85
C CYS A 10 -9.03 3.10 -2.37
N LEU A 11 -8.41 3.49 -3.49
CA LEU A 11 -7.22 2.83 -4.03
C LEU A 11 -6.06 2.85 -3.00
N THR A 12 -5.90 3.95 -2.29
CA THR A 12 -4.86 4.12 -1.27
C THR A 12 -5.08 3.19 -0.07
N ARG A 13 -6.33 2.94 0.35
CA ARG A 13 -6.65 2.02 1.45
C ARG A 13 -6.15 0.60 1.18
N PHE A 14 -6.25 0.11 -0.05
CA PHE A 14 -5.68 -1.19 -0.43
C PHE A 14 -4.17 -1.25 -0.17
N SER A 15 -3.41 -0.32 -0.78
CA SER A 15 -1.94 -0.31 -0.70
C SER A 15 -1.47 -0.15 0.74
N ARG A 16 -2.03 0.86 1.45
CA ARG A 16 -1.70 1.12 2.84
C ARG A 16 -2.04 -0.06 3.74
N GLY A 17 -3.21 -0.67 3.56
CA GLY A 17 -3.66 -1.81 4.35
C GLY A 17 -2.71 -3.00 4.22
N MET A 18 -2.25 -3.31 3.01
CA MET A 18 -1.25 -4.36 2.78
C MET A 18 0.12 -4.01 3.38
N ASP A 19 0.61 -2.78 3.19
CA ASP A 19 1.93 -2.39 3.68
C ASP A 19 2.02 -2.33 5.22
N ARG A 20 0.92 -1.95 5.88
CA ARG A 20 0.82 -1.84 7.34
C ARG A 20 0.17 -3.05 8.02
N PHE A 21 -0.01 -4.15 7.29
CA PHE A 21 -0.81 -5.31 7.70
C PHE A 21 -2.09 -4.94 8.49
N ASP A 22 -2.78 -3.89 8.07
CA ASP A 22 -4.06 -3.48 8.63
C ASP A 22 -5.19 -4.05 7.77
N ARG A 23 -5.69 -5.22 8.21
CA ARG A 23 -6.73 -5.98 7.50
C ARG A 23 -8.01 -5.17 7.30
N ASP A 24 -8.42 -4.41 8.31
CA ASP A 24 -9.65 -3.62 8.25
C ASP A 24 -9.52 -2.52 7.18
N THR A 25 -8.37 -1.83 7.16
CA THR A 25 -8.06 -0.82 6.15
C THR A 25 -8.02 -1.44 4.76
N TYR A 26 -7.33 -2.57 4.60
CA TYR A 26 -7.25 -3.29 3.33
C TYR A 26 -8.64 -3.67 2.80
N LEU A 27 -9.45 -4.35 3.63
CA LEU A 27 -10.77 -4.83 3.22
C LEU A 27 -11.76 -3.69 3.00
N SER A 28 -11.59 -2.54 3.65
CA SER A 28 -12.45 -1.36 3.43
C SER A 28 -12.36 -0.77 2.02
N ALA A 29 -11.34 -1.13 1.24
CA ALA A 29 -11.19 -0.74 -0.15
C ALA A 29 -12.10 -1.53 -1.11
N PHE A 30 -12.72 -2.62 -0.66
CA PHE A 30 -13.44 -3.56 -1.51
C PHE A 30 -14.91 -3.70 -1.11
N HIS A 31 -15.78 -3.93 -2.10
CA HIS A 31 -17.09 -4.51 -1.83
C HIS A 31 -16.94 -5.96 -1.37
N GLU A 32 -17.95 -6.49 -0.66
CA GLU A 32 -17.90 -7.84 -0.10
C GLU A 32 -17.81 -8.94 -1.18
N ASP A 33 -18.45 -8.69 -2.32
CA ASP A 33 -18.46 -9.52 -3.53
C ASP A 33 -17.32 -9.21 -4.51
N ALA A 34 -16.34 -8.37 -4.12
CA ALA A 34 -15.29 -7.95 -5.03
C ALA A 34 -14.33 -9.09 -5.40
N GLU A 35 -14.00 -9.15 -6.67
CA GLU A 35 -13.02 -10.09 -7.21
C GLU A 35 -11.68 -9.40 -7.49
N MET A 36 -10.60 -10.16 -7.39
CA MET A 36 -9.26 -9.68 -7.71
C MET A 36 -8.45 -10.75 -8.46
N ALA A 37 -7.78 -10.32 -9.53
CA ALA A 37 -6.80 -11.09 -10.28
C ALA A 37 -5.41 -10.45 -10.10
N ALA A 38 -4.57 -11.09 -9.29
CA ALA A 38 -3.26 -10.59 -8.87
C ALA A 38 -2.18 -11.67 -9.01
N GLY A 39 -1.47 -11.67 -10.14
CA GLY A 39 -0.45 -12.68 -10.43
C GLY A 39 -1.06 -14.09 -10.41
N PRO A 40 -0.58 -15.02 -9.56
CA PRO A 40 -1.15 -16.37 -9.48
C PRO A 40 -2.49 -16.43 -8.71
N PHE A 41 -2.89 -15.36 -8.03
CA PHE A 41 -4.13 -15.32 -7.25
C PHE A 41 -5.31 -14.84 -8.10
N VAL A 42 -6.43 -15.56 -8.06
CA VAL A 42 -7.74 -15.12 -8.56
C VAL A 42 -8.81 -15.52 -7.55
N GLY A 43 -9.60 -14.56 -7.08
CA GLY A 43 -10.65 -14.82 -6.09
C GLY A 43 -11.09 -13.58 -5.33
N SER A 44 -11.66 -13.77 -4.13
CA SER A 44 -12.16 -12.66 -3.31
C SER A 44 -11.03 -11.80 -2.73
N ALA A 45 -11.32 -10.53 -2.43
CA ALA A 45 -10.38 -9.65 -1.73
C ALA A 45 -9.93 -10.22 -0.37
N ARG A 46 -10.85 -10.91 0.34
CA ARG A 46 -10.56 -11.57 1.63
C ARG A 46 -9.57 -12.72 1.46
N ASP A 47 -9.79 -13.60 0.50
CA ASP A 47 -8.89 -14.74 0.28
C ASP A 47 -7.52 -14.26 -0.21
N CYS A 48 -7.48 -13.16 -0.97
CA CYS A 48 -6.20 -12.58 -1.37
C CYS A 48 -5.42 -12.07 -0.16
N TRP A 49 -6.09 -11.44 0.81
CA TRP A 49 -5.44 -11.04 2.05
C TRP A 49 -4.83 -12.25 2.78
N GLU A 50 -5.61 -13.31 2.96
CA GLU A 50 -5.16 -14.53 3.65
C GLU A 50 -4.00 -15.22 2.92
N TRP A 51 -3.88 -15.03 1.60
CA TRP A 51 -2.73 -15.52 0.81
C TRP A 51 -1.53 -14.57 0.83
N ALA A 52 -1.74 -13.28 0.56
CA ALA A 52 -0.68 -12.29 0.35
C ALA A 52 0.01 -11.88 1.66
N LYS A 53 -0.75 -11.69 2.75
CA LYS A 53 -0.17 -11.25 4.02
C LYS A 53 0.87 -12.23 4.56
N PRO A 54 0.61 -13.55 4.66
CA PRO A 54 1.62 -14.51 5.10
C PRO A 54 2.83 -14.57 4.17
N MET A 55 2.63 -14.46 2.85
CA MET A 55 3.73 -14.41 1.88
C MET A 55 4.63 -13.20 2.16
N HIS A 56 4.05 -12.00 2.25
CA HIS A 56 4.80 -10.77 2.55
C HIS A 56 5.49 -10.83 3.92
N GLU A 57 4.84 -11.36 4.96
CA GLU A 57 5.42 -11.46 6.30
C GLU A 57 6.60 -12.44 6.35
N THR A 58 6.48 -13.55 5.61
CA THR A 58 7.50 -14.60 5.53
C THR A 58 8.75 -14.07 4.85
N TYR A 59 8.62 -13.38 3.72
CA TYR A 59 9.79 -13.04 2.89
C TYR A 59 10.27 -11.60 3.04
N GLN A 60 9.44 -10.66 3.50
CA GLN A 60 9.73 -9.23 3.44
C GLN A 60 9.71 -8.51 4.78
N ILE A 61 10.77 -7.74 5.02
CA ILE A 61 10.90 -6.84 6.17
C ILE A 61 9.97 -5.63 5.99
N ALA A 62 9.93 -5.07 4.77
CA ALA A 62 9.11 -3.91 4.43
C ALA A 62 8.62 -3.99 2.99
N THR A 63 7.44 -3.44 2.74
CA THR A 63 6.88 -3.23 1.39
C THR A 63 6.31 -1.83 1.28
N HIS A 64 6.36 -1.29 0.07
CA HIS A 64 5.60 -0.12 -0.36
C HIS A 64 4.92 -0.43 -1.69
N HIS A 65 3.62 -0.15 -1.75
CA HIS A 65 2.83 -0.12 -2.97
C HIS A 65 2.52 1.34 -3.33
N ASP A 66 3.47 1.98 -4.01
CA ASP A 66 3.40 3.40 -4.36
C ASP A 66 2.45 3.61 -5.54
N LEU A 67 1.36 4.34 -5.31
CA LEU A 67 0.41 4.72 -6.36
C LEU A 67 0.90 5.98 -7.08
N LEU A 68 0.94 5.93 -8.41
CA LEU A 68 1.47 6.98 -9.27
C LEU A 68 0.34 7.61 -10.10
N ASN A 69 0.53 7.81 -11.40
CA ASN A 69 -0.47 8.39 -12.30
C ASN A 69 -1.78 7.58 -12.24
N VAL A 70 -2.89 8.29 -12.06
CA VAL A 70 -4.24 7.69 -12.04
C VAL A 70 -5.13 8.34 -13.08
N THR A 71 -5.78 7.52 -13.89
CA THR A 71 -6.92 7.93 -14.73
C THR A 71 -8.20 7.36 -14.15
N ILE A 72 -9.28 8.15 -14.18
CA ILE A 72 -10.59 7.75 -13.67
C ILE A 72 -11.63 8.21 -14.67
N ASP A 73 -12.29 7.25 -15.31
CA ASP A 73 -13.50 7.43 -16.09
C ASP A 73 -14.71 7.16 -15.18
N LEU A 74 -15.64 8.10 -15.10
CA LEU A 74 -16.72 8.11 -14.13
C LEU A 74 -18.06 8.19 -14.85
N ASP A 75 -18.92 7.20 -14.63
CA ASP A 75 -20.26 7.11 -15.20
C ASP A 75 -21.28 6.81 -14.08
N GLY A 76 -21.84 7.88 -13.52
CA GLY A 76 -22.80 7.80 -12.41
C GLY A 76 -22.21 7.12 -11.16
N ASP A 77 -22.72 5.94 -10.84
CA ASP A 77 -22.32 5.11 -9.69
C ASP A 77 -21.28 4.03 -10.07
N VAL A 78 -20.73 4.08 -11.28
CA VAL A 78 -19.66 3.18 -11.74
C VAL A 78 -18.45 4.01 -12.18
N ALA A 79 -17.25 3.51 -11.89
CA ALA A 79 -16.01 4.11 -12.38
C ALA A 79 -15.04 3.05 -12.86
N HIS A 80 -14.25 3.38 -13.88
CA HIS A 80 -13.11 2.59 -14.31
C HIS A 80 -11.84 3.41 -14.08
N SER A 81 -10.87 2.82 -13.38
CA SER A 81 -9.59 3.48 -13.16
C SER A 81 -8.41 2.64 -13.61
N GLU A 82 -7.39 3.33 -14.10
CA GLU A 82 -6.06 2.79 -14.26
C GLU A 82 -5.13 3.56 -13.32
N CYS A 83 -4.41 2.85 -12.46
CA CYS A 83 -3.44 3.41 -11.54
C CYS A 83 -2.09 2.75 -11.77
N TYR A 84 -1.08 3.55 -12.09
CA TYR A 84 0.29 3.05 -12.18
C TYR A 84 0.77 2.77 -10.75
N TYR A 85 1.48 1.67 -10.55
CA TYR A 85 2.10 1.38 -9.27
C TYR A 85 3.58 1.08 -9.41
N MET A 86 4.31 1.37 -8.34
CA MET A 86 5.64 0.86 -8.09
C MET A 86 5.62 0.08 -6.77
N PHE A 87 6.01 -1.19 -6.84
CA PHE A 87 6.19 -2.04 -5.69
C PHE A 87 7.67 -2.05 -5.30
N VAL A 88 7.95 -1.70 -4.06
CA VAL A 88 9.28 -1.79 -3.47
C VAL A 88 9.23 -2.75 -2.29
N ALA A 89 10.18 -3.66 -2.20
CA ALA A 89 10.34 -4.50 -1.01
C ALA A 89 11.79 -4.56 -0.54
N ARG A 90 11.98 -4.51 0.78
CA ARG A 90 13.21 -4.99 1.43
C ARG A 90 12.94 -6.40 1.93
N ASN A 91 13.62 -7.37 1.36
CA ASN A 91 13.45 -8.78 1.72
C ASN A 91 14.29 -9.14 2.95
N ARG A 92 13.97 -10.27 3.58
CA ARG A 92 14.71 -10.80 4.74
C ARG A 92 16.10 -11.30 4.40
N ASP A 93 16.38 -11.60 3.13
CA ASP A 93 17.71 -11.90 2.61
C ASP A 93 18.52 -10.62 2.27
N GLU A 94 18.02 -9.45 2.67
CA GLU A 94 18.57 -8.11 2.43
C GLU A 94 18.57 -7.65 0.97
N SER A 95 18.00 -8.42 0.04
CA SER A 95 17.75 -7.95 -1.33
C SER A 95 16.66 -6.88 -1.37
N VAL A 96 16.74 -6.00 -2.38
CA VAL A 96 15.70 -5.00 -2.65
C VAL A 96 15.02 -5.34 -3.96
N TRP A 97 13.72 -5.61 -3.91
CA TRP A 97 12.94 -5.82 -5.13
C TRP A 97 12.24 -4.55 -5.54
N LEU A 98 12.22 -4.29 -6.85
CA LEU A 98 11.46 -3.23 -7.46
C LEU A 98 10.65 -3.81 -8.62
N ALA A 99 9.34 -3.56 -8.63
CA ALA A 99 8.48 -3.91 -9.74
C ALA A 99 7.55 -2.76 -10.07
N GLY A 100 7.06 -2.71 -11.29
CA GLY A 100 6.04 -1.75 -11.67
C GLY A 100 5.04 -2.33 -12.63
N GLY A 101 3.90 -1.65 -12.68
CA GLY A 101 2.75 -2.13 -13.39
C GLY A 101 1.54 -1.23 -13.16
N ARG A 102 0.36 -1.81 -13.37
CA ARG A 102 -0.91 -1.10 -13.29
C ARG A 102 -1.95 -1.89 -12.49
N TYR A 103 -2.67 -1.19 -11.63
CA TYR A 103 -3.97 -1.63 -11.13
C TYR A 103 -5.03 -1.12 -12.09
N ILE A 104 -5.88 -2.03 -12.58
CA ILE A 104 -6.99 -1.73 -13.46
C ILE A 104 -8.25 -2.15 -12.74
N ASP A 105 -9.10 -1.18 -12.43
CA ASP A 105 -10.21 -1.36 -11.50
C ASP A 105 -11.55 -1.01 -12.13
N ARG A 106 -12.57 -1.80 -11.78
CA ARG A 106 -13.97 -1.35 -11.78
C ARG A 106 -14.34 -1.03 -10.34
N LEU A 107 -14.77 0.20 -10.10
CA LEU A 107 -15.30 0.66 -8.83
C LEU A 107 -16.79 0.95 -8.96
N GLU A 108 -17.50 0.77 -7.86
CA GLU A 108 -18.93 1.04 -7.77
C GLU A 108 -19.21 1.84 -6.50
N ARG A 109 -20.13 2.81 -6.59
CA ARG A 109 -20.69 3.49 -5.43
C ARG A 109 -21.92 2.72 -4.97
N ARG A 110 -21.83 2.10 -3.80
CA ARG A 110 -22.95 1.41 -3.14
C ARG A 110 -23.11 2.00 -1.75
N ASP A 111 -24.36 2.27 -1.35
CA ASP A 111 -24.67 2.88 -0.05
C ASP A 111 -23.86 4.16 0.25
N GLY A 112 -23.62 4.96 -0.79
CA GLY A 112 -22.89 6.23 -0.69
C GLY A 112 -21.36 6.11 -0.59
N ALA A 113 -20.78 4.92 -0.77
CA ALA A 113 -19.33 4.72 -0.70
C ALA A 113 -18.75 4.08 -1.97
N TRP A 114 -17.70 4.69 -2.53
CA TRP A 114 -16.89 4.09 -3.58
C TRP A 114 -16.00 2.99 -3.03
N LYS A 115 -16.10 1.79 -3.62
CA LYS A 115 -15.20 0.67 -3.37
C LYS A 115 -14.92 -0.11 -4.66
N ILE A 116 -13.81 -0.85 -4.65
CA ILE A 116 -13.41 -1.73 -5.75
C ILE A 116 -14.38 -2.92 -5.82
N ALA A 117 -14.95 -3.15 -7.00
CA ALA A 117 -15.78 -4.32 -7.31
C ALA A 117 -14.98 -5.38 -8.10
N LEU A 118 -13.99 -4.94 -8.90
CA LEU A 118 -13.08 -5.83 -9.60
C LEU A 118 -11.71 -5.15 -9.73
N ARG A 119 -10.63 -5.89 -9.45
CA ARG A 119 -9.25 -5.46 -9.70
C ARG A 119 -8.48 -6.47 -10.55
N THR A 120 -7.77 -5.97 -11.56
CA THR A 120 -6.77 -6.74 -12.32
C THR A 120 -5.41 -6.07 -12.19
N ASN A 121 -4.39 -6.85 -11.82
CA ASN A 121 -3.01 -6.37 -11.70
C ASN A 121 -2.21 -6.75 -12.95
N ALA A 122 -1.75 -5.77 -13.70
CA ALA A 122 -0.80 -5.96 -14.79
C ALA A 122 0.62 -5.66 -14.31
N ILE A 123 1.44 -6.69 -14.13
CA ILE A 123 2.87 -6.54 -13.83
C ILE A 123 3.62 -6.40 -15.15
N GLU A 124 4.42 -5.35 -15.31
CA GLU A 124 5.06 -5.03 -16.59
C GLU A 124 6.57 -5.16 -16.55
N TRP A 125 7.18 -4.84 -15.42
CA TRP A 125 8.63 -4.92 -15.25
C TRP A 125 9.01 -5.22 -13.80
N ALA A 126 10.19 -5.79 -13.63
CA ALA A 126 10.81 -6.00 -12.34
C ALA A 126 12.34 -5.89 -12.46
N CYS A 127 12.98 -5.45 -11.39
CA CYS A 127 14.43 -5.47 -11.25
C CYS A 127 14.82 -5.65 -9.77
N ASN A 128 16.09 -6.03 -9.57
CA ASN A 128 16.69 -6.20 -8.25
C ASN A 128 17.88 -5.22 -8.13
N PRO A 129 17.64 -3.95 -7.77
CA PRO A 129 18.72 -2.99 -7.59
C PRO A 129 19.66 -3.40 -6.45
N PRO A 130 20.93 -2.94 -6.47
CA PRO A 130 21.85 -3.18 -5.38
C PRO A 130 21.34 -2.53 -4.08
N ALA A 131 21.32 -3.29 -2.99
CA ALA A 131 20.97 -2.80 -1.67
C ALA A 131 22.10 -1.95 -1.08
N MET A 132 21.73 -1.01 -0.19
CA MET A 132 22.67 -0.28 0.66
C MET A 132 22.15 -0.28 2.11
N PRO A 133 23.03 -0.07 3.11
CA PRO A 133 22.60 0.11 4.49
C PRO A 133 21.57 1.24 4.64
N LEU A 134 20.65 1.09 5.58
CA LEU A 134 19.70 2.15 5.89
C LEU A 134 20.45 3.44 6.29
N PRO A 135 20.14 4.58 5.65
CA PRO A 135 20.74 5.85 6.03
C PRO A 135 20.49 6.18 7.50
N PHE A 136 21.49 6.75 8.17
CA PHE A 136 21.40 7.29 9.54
C PHE A 136 20.99 6.28 10.63
N ALA A 137 21.17 4.98 10.38
CA ALA A 137 20.87 3.92 11.36
C ALA A 137 21.73 4.00 12.64
N ASP A 138 22.84 4.76 12.59
CA ASP A 138 23.75 5.04 13.70
C ASP A 138 23.30 6.19 14.61
N VAL A 139 22.28 6.97 14.21
CA VAL A 139 21.77 8.08 15.01
C VAL A 139 21.02 7.53 16.24
N PRO A 140 21.49 7.80 17.48
CA PRO A 140 21.00 7.08 18.67
C PRO A 140 19.51 7.23 18.96
N ASP A 141 18.89 8.37 18.60
CA ASP A 141 17.48 8.66 18.85
C ASP A 141 16.61 8.60 17.58
N ILE A 142 17.08 7.95 16.50
CA ILE A 142 16.42 7.98 15.19
C ILE A 142 14.96 7.51 15.26
N TYR A 143 14.67 6.54 16.14
CA TYR A 143 13.32 6.01 16.38
C TYR A 143 12.62 6.63 17.60
N GLY A 144 13.07 7.79 18.11
CA GLY A 144 12.43 8.47 19.25
C GLY A 144 10.94 8.77 19.01
N ASN A 145 10.53 8.92 17.74
CA ASN A 145 9.13 9.11 17.33
C ASN A 145 8.40 7.79 17.00
N GLY A 146 9.04 6.65 17.25
CA GLY A 146 8.60 5.31 16.86
C GLY A 146 9.39 4.76 15.67
N ALA A 147 9.65 3.45 15.68
CA ALA A 147 10.27 2.75 14.56
C ALA A 147 9.23 2.44 13.47
N PRO A 148 9.59 2.42 12.18
CA PRO A 148 8.70 1.96 11.12
C PRO A 148 8.18 0.55 11.42
N ALA A 149 6.87 0.35 11.32
CA ALA A 149 6.25 -0.93 11.59
C ALA A 149 5.22 -1.29 10.52
N ARG A 150 4.92 -2.58 10.42
CA ARG A 150 3.89 -3.12 9.52
C ARG A 150 2.64 -3.51 10.29
N ASP A 151 2.34 -2.79 11.36
CA ASP A 151 1.15 -2.95 12.18
C ASP A 151 0.72 -1.60 12.77
N ARG A 152 -0.24 -1.61 13.69
CA ARG A 152 -0.77 -0.39 14.33
C ARG A 152 0.19 0.29 15.31
N SER A 153 1.38 -0.27 15.57
CA SER A 153 2.44 0.41 16.32
C SER A 153 3.22 1.43 15.47
N ASP A 154 3.01 1.43 14.14
CA ASP A 154 3.67 2.36 13.22
C ASP A 154 3.38 3.83 13.57
N PRO A 155 4.37 4.75 13.45
CA PRO A 155 4.19 6.16 13.73
C PRO A 155 3.01 6.82 13.02
N SER A 156 2.61 6.32 11.84
CA SER A 156 1.49 6.87 11.08
C SER A 156 0.13 6.74 11.79
N TYR A 157 0.00 5.85 12.79
CA TYR A 157 -1.20 5.72 13.62
C TYR A 157 -1.19 6.61 14.87
N GLN A 158 -0.07 7.24 15.21
CA GLN A 158 0.01 8.08 16.42
C GLN A 158 -0.83 9.36 16.27
N ARG A 159 -1.76 9.58 17.21
CA ARG A 159 -2.57 10.80 17.32
C ARG A 159 -2.63 11.21 18.81
N PRO A 160 -2.13 12.39 19.19
CA PRO A 160 -1.39 13.35 18.37
C PRO A 160 -0.02 12.81 17.92
N LEU A 161 0.46 13.27 16.77
CA LEU A 161 1.84 13.03 16.33
C LEU A 161 2.74 14.06 17.04
N VAL A 162 3.68 13.59 17.85
CA VAL A 162 4.54 14.44 18.70
C VAL A 162 6.00 14.12 18.47
N ASN A 163 6.83 15.16 18.32
CA ASN A 163 8.28 14.99 18.26
C ASN A 163 8.86 14.76 19.66
N ARG A 164 9.51 13.61 19.84
CA ARG A 164 10.22 13.18 21.05
C ARG A 164 11.74 13.16 20.86
N ARG A 165 12.23 13.43 19.65
CA ARG A 165 13.67 13.52 19.34
C ARG A 165 14.22 14.85 19.84
N LYS A 166 15.49 14.85 20.23
CA LYS A 166 16.16 16.09 20.66
C LYS A 166 16.39 16.99 19.45
N PRO A 167 16.09 18.30 19.52
CA PRO A 167 16.49 19.23 18.48
C PRO A 167 18.00 19.13 18.23
N SER A 168 18.38 18.87 16.99
CA SER A 168 19.77 18.74 16.56
C SER A 168 19.88 19.31 15.15
N ASN A 169 20.84 20.19 14.93
CA ASN A 169 21.21 20.68 13.62
C ASN A 169 22.68 20.29 13.39
N PRO A 170 22.97 19.34 12.49
CA PRO A 170 24.35 18.92 12.20
C PRO A 170 25.26 20.03 11.64
N SER A 171 24.67 21.16 11.22
CA SER A 171 25.38 22.32 10.68
C SER A 171 25.44 23.52 11.65
N ALA A 172 24.85 23.42 12.85
CA ALA A 172 24.87 24.49 13.86
C ALA A 172 26.12 24.47 14.74
#